data_AF-A0AAW5HZ55-F1
#
_entry.id   AF-A0AAW5HZ55-F1
#
_cell.length_a   1.000
_cell.length_b   1.000
_cell.length_c   1.000
_cell.angle_alpha   90.00
_cell.angle_beta   90.00
_cell.angle_gamma   90.00
#
_symmetry.space_group_name_H-M   'P 1'
#
loop_
_entity.id
_entity.type
_entity.pdbx_description
1 polymer ?
#
loop_
_entity_poly.entity_id
_entity_poly.type
_entity_poly.pdbx_seq_one_letter_code
_entity_poly.pdbx_strand_id
1 'polypeptide(L)'
;MRKNKLLFLSSLLIVFMWILVFSSCNNDDEDTGNIYSGYIEYIDQETETMGIKVTGQPENTPADMPHIKDVIHINQKDYENYSFKKDQKITFTIISAKSEIAPALYDYSFWTCKIKIFKK
;
A
#
# COMPACT_ATOMS: atom_id res chain seq x y z
N MET A 1 12.86 35.74 50.30
CA MET A 1 13.71 34.61 49.92
C MET A 1 12.97 33.31 50.20
N ARG A 2 12.81 32.43 49.18
CA ARG A 2 12.52 30.97 49.15
C ARG A 2 11.76 30.37 50.37
N LYS A 3 10.66 29.63 50.22
CA LYS A 3 10.52 28.33 49.52
C LYS A 3 9.01 27.98 49.38
N ASN A 4 8.51 27.78 48.17
CA ASN A 4 7.29 26.99 47.94
C ASN A 4 7.72 25.54 47.69
N LYS A 5 7.29 24.63 48.55
CA LYS A 5 7.47 23.19 48.37
C LYS A 5 6.37 22.69 47.44
N LEU A 6 6.79 22.23 46.26
CA LEU A 6 5.98 21.50 45.30
C LEU A 6 5.45 20.21 45.94
N LEU A 7 4.13 20.02 45.88
CA LEU A 7 3.48 18.74 46.06
C LEU A 7 2.44 18.55 44.95
N PHE A 8 2.25 17.27 44.61
CA PHE A 8 1.28 16.66 43.70
C PHE A 8 1.74 16.35 42.27
N LEU A 9 2.28 15.13 42.16
CA LEU A 9 2.01 14.17 41.10
C LEU A 9 0.54 14.25 40.63
N SER A 10 0.31 14.28 39.32
CA SER A 10 -0.44 13.24 38.57
C SER A 10 -1.02 13.80 37.25
N SER A 11 -0.36 13.50 36.14
CA SER A 11 -0.97 13.26 34.82
C SER A 11 0.16 12.67 33.96
N LEU A 12 0.40 11.36 34.01
CA LEU A 12 -0.32 10.37 33.21
C LEU A 12 -0.68 10.92 31.82
N LEU A 13 -0.05 10.29 30.83
CA LEU A 13 -0.44 10.18 29.42
C LEU A 13 -0.09 11.34 28.48
N ILE A 14 0.50 10.90 27.36
CA ILE A 14 0.66 11.56 26.05
C ILE A 14 1.88 12.48 25.94
N VAL A 15 3.04 11.89 25.62
CA VAL A 15 3.79 12.22 24.39
C VAL A 15 4.52 10.95 23.91
N PHE A 16 3.76 9.92 23.52
CA PHE A 16 4.21 8.96 22.52
C PHE A 16 3.96 9.62 21.15
N MET A 17 4.81 10.57 20.81
CA MET A 17 4.87 11.22 19.50
C MET A 17 6.35 11.37 19.23
N TRP A 18 6.77 11.18 17.98
CA TRP A 18 8.16 11.12 17.49
C TRP A 18 8.79 9.73 17.30
N ILE A 19 7.99 8.66 17.26
CA ILE A 19 8.34 7.46 16.49
C ILE A 19 7.30 7.25 15.39
N LEU A 20 7.14 8.25 14.52
CA LEU A 20 6.89 7.95 13.12
C LEU A 20 8.26 7.95 12.48
N VAL A 21 8.93 6.80 12.60
CA VAL A 21 9.93 6.42 11.62
C VAL A 21 9.17 6.41 10.30
N PHE A 22 9.20 7.56 9.61
CA PHE A 22 9.15 7.60 8.16
C PHE A 22 10.31 6.71 7.74
N SER A 23 10.01 5.41 7.62
CA SER A 23 10.90 4.47 6.97
C SER A 23 11.05 5.02 5.57
N SER A 24 12.20 5.65 5.43
CA SER A 24 12.81 6.27 4.28
C SER A 24 12.15 5.92 2.96
N CYS A 25 11.80 6.96 2.20
CA CYS A 25 11.76 6.89 0.76
C CYS A 25 13.06 6.23 0.26
N ASN A 26 13.01 4.95 -0.08
CA ASN A 26 13.97 4.40 -1.02
C ASN A 26 13.34 4.58 -2.39
N ASN A 27 13.88 5.53 -3.14
CA ASN A 27 13.56 5.74 -4.56
C ASN A 27 14.25 4.67 -5.45
N ASP A 28 14.76 3.60 -4.85
CA ASP A 28 15.45 2.49 -5.52
C ASP A 28 14.65 1.20 -5.38
N ASP A 29 13.33 1.28 -5.57
CA ASP A 29 12.50 0.08 -5.62
C ASP A 29 12.77 -0.64 -6.95
N GLU A 30 13.75 -1.55 -6.90
CA GLU A 30 14.11 -2.47 -7.97
C GLU A 30 12.84 -3.20 -8.44
N ASP A 31 12.62 -3.22 -9.76
CA ASP A 31 11.61 -4.07 -10.41
C ASP A 31 11.80 -5.49 -9.87
N THR A 32 10.85 -5.97 -9.04
CA THR A 32 11.00 -7.23 -8.31
C THR A 32 11.20 -8.44 -9.24
N GLY A 33 11.04 -8.26 -10.57
CA GLY A 33 11.15 -9.30 -11.59
C GLY A 33 10.02 -10.35 -11.49
N ASN A 34 9.17 -10.20 -10.48
CA ASN A 34 8.14 -11.12 -10.07
C ASN A 34 6.84 -10.77 -10.78
N ILE A 35 6.34 -11.73 -11.57
CA ILE A 35 5.15 -11.53 -12.39
C ILE A 35 3.90 -11.83 -11.57
N TYR A 36 3.06 -10.81 -11.43
CA TYR A 36 1.72 -10.89 -10.88
C TYR A 36 0.69 -10.87 -12.02
N SER A 37 -0.50 -11.37 -11.70
CA SER A 37 -1.66 -11.26 -12.57
C SER A 37 -2.90 -10.89 -11.77
N GLY A 38 -3.77 -10.10 -12.37
CA GLY A 38 -5.01 -9.65 -11.75
C GLY A 38 -6.03 -9.22 -12.77
N TYR A 39 -7.17 -8.77 -12.28
CA TYR A 39 -8.14 -8.04 -13.10
C TYR A 39 -8.51 -6.72 -12.45
N ILE A 40 -8.92 -5.77 -13.27
CA ILE A 40 -9.37 -4.45 -12.81
C ILE A 40 -10.75 -4.62 -12.18
N GLU A 41 -10.81 -4.58 -10.85
CA GLU A 41 -12.05 -4.75 -10.09
C GLU A 41 -12.90 -3.48 -10.14
N TYR A 42 -12.26 -2.31 -10.08
CA TYR A 42 -12.93 -1.02 -10.24
C TYR A 42 -11.98 0.07 -10.74
N ILE A 43 -12.60 1.13 -11.26
CA ILE A 43 -11.97 2.36 -11.75
C ILE A 43 -12.76 3.49 -11.11
N ASP A 44 -12.14 4.22 -10.19
CA ASP A 44 -12.70 5.43 -9.61
C ASP A 44 -12.13 6.64 -10.36
N GLN A 45 -12.99 7.39 -11.02
CA GLN A 45 -12.61 8.58 -11.78
C GLN A 45 -12.48 9.82 -10.91
N GLU A 46 -13.12 9.87 -9.74
CA GLU A 46 -13.07 11.03 -8.84
C GLU A 46 -11.72 11.10 -8.13
N THR A 47 -11.22 9.95 -7.68
CA THR A 47 -9.93 9.82 -6.99
C THR A 47 -8.80 9.36 -7.91
N GLU A 48 -9.08 9.14 -9.18
CA GLU A 48 -8.15 8.60 -10.19
C GLU A 48 -7.48 7.30 -9.72
N THR A 49 -8.18 6.52 -8.89
CA THR A 49 -7.67 5.29 -8.31
C THR A 49 -8.23 4.09 -9.07
N MET A 50 -7.38 3.09 -9.30
CA MET A 50 -7.77 1.83 -9.90
C MET A 50 -7.48 0.68 -8.96
N GLY A 51 -8.52 -0.11 -8.67
CA GLY A 51 -8.40 -1.34 -7.90
C GLY A 51 -8.14 -2.52 -8.81
N ILE A 52 -7.06 -3.25 -8.55
CA ILE A 52 -6.70 -4.48 -9.23
C ILE A 52 -6.77 -5.62 -8.21
N LYS A 53 -7.62 -6.60 -8.47
CA LYS A 53 -7.68 -7.80 -7.65
C LYS A 53 -6.61 -8.78 -8.10
N VAL A 54 -5.74 -9.17 -7.17
CA VAL A 54 -4.65 -10.12 -7.43
C VAL A 54 -5.23 -11.53 -7.58
N THR A 55 -4.94 -12.16 -8.72
CA THR A 55 -5.38 -13.52 -9.05
C THR A 55 -4.24 -14.51 -9.25
N GLY A 56 -3.01 -14.02 -9.38
CA GLY A 56 -1.80 -14.84 -9.41
C GLY A 56 -0.60 -14.04 -8.91
N GLN A 57 0.29 -14.75 -8.23
CA GLN A 57 1.49 -14.23 -7.58
C GLN A 57 2.62 -15.25 -7.74
N PRO A 58 3.89 -14.87 -7.51
CA PRO A 58 4.99 -15.82 -7.33
C PRO A 58 4.76 -16.81 -6.19
N GLU A 59 5.31 -18.02 -6.29
CA GLU A 59 5.15 -19.05 -5.24
C GLU A 59 5.74 -18.62 -3.89
N ASN A 60 6.80 -17.82 -3.89
CA ASN A 60 7.53 -17.39 -2.70
C ASN A 60 7.31 -15.91 -2.38
N THR A 61 6.09 -15.39 -2.60
CA THR A 61 5.77 -14.00 -2.25
C THR A 61 5.97 -13.76 -0.74
N PRO A 62 6.76 -12.75 -0.35
CA PRO A 62 6.93 -12.34 1.04
C PRO A 62 5.60 -11.94 1.70
N ALA A 63 5.48 -12.15 3.02
CA ALA A 63 4.26 -11.83 3.78
C ALA A 63 3.88 -10.33 3.75
N ASP A 64 4.87 -9.46 3.51
CA ASP A 64 4.75 -8.01 3.38
C ASP A 64 4.52 -7.53 1.93
N MET A 65 4.07 -8.42 1.05
CA MET A 65 3.66 -8.12 -0.33
C MET A 65 2.19 -8.49 -0.57
N PRO A 66 1.54 -7.95 -1.63
CA PRO A 66 0.17 -8.32 -1.96
C PRO A 66 0.01 -9.81 -2.32
N HIS A 67 -1.03 -10.43 -1.77
CA HIS A 67 -1.35 -11.85 -2.00
C HIS A 67 -2.60 -12.03 -2.87
N ILE A 68 -2.81 -13.25 -3.36
CA ILE A 68 -4.04 -13.64 -4.06
C ILE A 68 -5.27 -13.28 -3.20
N LYS A 69 -6.27 -12.66 -3.86
CA LYS A 69 -7.49 -12.04 -3.29
C LYS A 69 -7.31 -10.64 -2.72
N ASP A 70 -6.09 -10.15 -2.51
CA ASP A 70 -5.88 -8.75 -2.14
C ASP A 70 -6.27 -7.82 -3.30
N VAL A 71 -6.58 -6.59 -2.93
CA VAL A 71 -6.82 -5.49 -3.87
C VAL A 71 -5.66 -4.52 -3.75
N ILE A 72 -4.99 -4.29 -4.88
CA ILE A 72 -3.98 -3.23 -4.98
C ILE A 72 -4.61 -2.01 -5.65
N HIS A 73 -4.32 -0.84 -5.10
CA HIS A 73 -4.70 0.46 -5.61
C HIS A 73 -3.51 1.06 -6.34
N ILE A 74 -3.75 1.50 -7.57
CA ILE A 74 -2.77 2.25 -8.35
C ILE A 74 -3.38 3.60 -8.75
N ASN A 75 -2.52 4.61 -8.93
CA ASN A 75 -2.94 5.89 -9.47
C ASN A 75 -3.00 5.81 -11.01
N GLN A 76 -4.15 6.11 -11.59
CA GLN A 76 -4.36 6.07 -13.04
C GLN A 76 -3.51 7.09 -13.80
N LYS A 77 -3.14 8.21 -13.17
CA LYS A 77 -2.27 9.24 -13.78
C LYS A 77 -0.89 8.70 -14.16
N ASP A 78 -0.39 7.71 -13.43
CA ASP A 78 0.88 7.07 -13.74
C ASP A 78 0.82 6.22 -15.04
N TYR A 79 -0.40 6.02 -15.59
CA TYR A 79 -0.68 5.15 -16.73
C TYR A 79 -1.62 5.80 -17.75
N GLU A 80 -1.61 7.13 -17.91
CA GLU A 80 -2.51 7.89 -18.82
C GLU A 80 -2.53 7.38 -20.28
N ASN A 81 -1.44 6.74 -20.72
CA ASN A 81 -1.33 6.16 -22.07
C ASN A 81 -2.05 4.80 -22.24
N TYR A 82 -2.67 4.28 -21.18
CA TYR A 82 -3.38 3.01 -21.18
C TYR A 82 -4.88 3.22 -21.11
N SER A 83 -5.63 2.54 -21.98
CA SER A 83 -7.08 2.47 -21.88
C SER A 83 -7.46 1.21 -21.11
N PHE A 84 -7.94 1.42 -19.88
CA PHE A 84 -8.35 0.34 -19.00
C PHE A 84 -9.86 0.17 -18.98
N LYS A 85 -10.31 -1.07 -18.78
CA LYS A 85 -11.72 -1.42 -18.60
C LYS A 85 -11.89 -2.26 -17.34
N LYS A 86 -13.01 -2.10 -16.66
CA LYS A 86 -13.42 -3.02 -15.59
C LYS A 86 -13.41 -4.47 -16.13
N ASP A 87 -13.02 -5.41 -15.28
CA ASP A 87 -12.86 -6.85 -15.54
C ASP A 87 -11.75 -7.20 -16.54
N GLN A 88 -10.98 -6.22 -17.02
CA GLN A 88 -9.81 -6.47 -17.86
C GLN A 88 -8.73 -7.21 -17.07
N LYS A 89 -8.25 -8.32 -17.61
CA LYS A 89 -7.09 -9.03 -17.09
C LYS A 89 -5.80 -8.30 -17.44
N ILE A 90 -4.91 -8.19 -16.47
CA ILE A 90 -3.60 -7.59 -16.63
C ILE A 90 -2.51 -8.46 -15.99
N THR A 91 -1.32 -8.36 -16.55
CA THR A 91 -0.10 -8.97 -16.03
C THR A 91 0.87 -7.84 -15.72
N PHE A 92 1.49 -7.86 -14.56
CA PHE A 92 2.31 -6.75 -14.09
C PHE A 92 3.42 -7.21 -13.15
N THR A 93 4.47 -6.42 -12.98
CA THR A 93 5.33 -6.51 -11.80
C THR A 93 4.99 -5.41 -10.82
N ILE A 94 5.22 -5.67 -9.53
CA ILE A 94 5.15 -4.66 -8.49
C ILE A 94 6.53 -4.00 -8.42
N ILE A 95 6.55 -2.69 -8.64
CA ILE A 95 7.73 -1.85 -8.42
C ILE A 95 7.78 -1.56 -6.92
N SER A 96 6.70 -1.00 -6.36
CA SER A 96 6.62 -0.71 -4.92
C SER A 96 5.24 -1.00 -4.35
N ALA A 97 5.18 -1.35 -3.07
CA ALA A 97 3.95 -1.65 -2.35
C ALA A 97 3.97 -1.04 -0.95
N LYS A 98 2.83 -0.47 -0.55
CA LYS A 98 2.60 0.07 0.79
C LYS A 98 1.25 -0.44 1.29
N SER A 99 1.23 -1.13 2.42
CA SER A 99 -0.02 -1.56 3.06
C SER A 99 -0.78 -0.32 3.57
N GLU A 100 -2.05 -0.18 3.18
CA GLU A 100 -2.94 0.89 3.63
C GLU A 100 -3.65 0.51 4.95
N ILE A 101 -4.01 -0.77 5.10
CA ILE A 101 -4.69 -1.31 6.27
C ILE A 101 -3.93 -2.56 6.73
N ALA A 102 -3.43 -2.51 7.96
CA ALA A 102 -2.84 -3.67 8.62
C ALA A 102 -3.95 -4.71 8.93
N PRO A 103 -3.71 -6.00 8.69
CA PRO A 103 -4.71 -7.08 8.63
C PRO A 103 -5.40 -7.46 9.96
N ALA A 104 -5.40 -6.59 10.96
CA ALA A 104 -5.94 -6.93 12.28
C ALA A 104 -7.48 -7.00 12.33
N LEU A 105 -8.20 -6.52 11.31
CA LEU A 105 -9.68 -6.36 11.37
C LEU A 105 -10.45 -6.86 10.13
N TYR A 106 -9.79 -7.26 9.03
CA TYR A 106 -10.47 -7.65 7.79
C TYR A 106 -9.74 -8.81 7.10
N ASP A 107 -10.50 -9.73 6.49
CA ASP A 107 -9.99 -10.87 5.68
C ASP A 107 -9.35 -10.45 4.34
N TYR A 108 -9.13 -9.14 4.13
CA TYR A 108 -8.59 -8.55 2.91
C TYR A 108 -7.62 -7.43 3.26
N SER A 109 -6.46 -7.40 2.60
CA SER A 109 -5.50 -6.29 2.72
C SER A 109 -5.64 -5.34 1.54
N PHE A 110 -5.61 -4.05 1.82
CA PHE A 110 -5.54 -3.00 0.80
C PHE A 110 -4.12 -2.48 0.70
N TRP A 111 -3.63 -2.33 -0.52
CA TRP A 111 -2.26 -1.94 -0.81
C TRP A 111 -2.24 -0.78 -1.80
N THR A 112 -1.49 0.27 -1.52
CA THR A 112 -1.11 1.23 -2.56
C THR A 112 0.12 0.68 -3.27
N CYS A 113 0.07 0.52 -4.59
CA CYS A 113 1.17 -0.01 -5.38
C CYS A 113 1.57 0.93 -6.53
N LYS A 114 2.86 0.89 -6.88
CA LYS A 114 3.33 1.25 -8.22
C LYS A 114 3.65 -0.03 -8.96
N ILE A 115 3.14 -0.17 -10.17
CA ILE A 115 3.30 -1.38 -10.97
C ILE A 115 3.89 -1.08 -12.35
N LYS A 116 4.46 -2.10 -12.98
CA LYS A 116 4.82 -2.06 -14.39
C LYS A 116 3.95 -3.07 -15.12
N ILE A 117 3.13 -2.59 -16.05
CA ILE A 117 2.17 -3.43 -16.77
C ILE A 117 2.85 -4.04 -18.00
N PHE A 118 2.72 -5.35 -18.16
CA PHE A 118 3.13 -6.04 -19.38
C PHE A 118 1.98 -6.00 -20.38
N LYS A 119 2.19 -5.31 -21.49
CA LYS A 119 1.25 -5.31 -22.61
C LYS A 119 1.36 -6.66 -23.32
N LYS A 120 0.26 -7.42 -23.37
CA LYS A 120 0.09 -8.50 -24.34
C LYS A 120 -0.52 -7.94 -25.61
#